data_AF-D9MNZ5-F1
#
_entry.id   AF-D9MNZ5-F1
#
_cell.length_a   1.000
_cell.length_b   1.000
_cell.length_c   1.000
_cell.angle_alpha   90.00
_cell.angle_beta   90.00
_cell.angle_gamma   90.00
#
_symmetry.space_group_name_H-M   'P 1'
#
loop_
_entity.id
_entity.type
_entity.pdbx_description
1 polymer ?
#
loop_
_entity_poly.entity_id
_entity_poly.type
_entity_poly.pdbx_seq_one_letter_code
_entity_poly.pdbx_strand_id
1 'polypeptide(L)'
;MQPFIGLYDGLRAMGWFVVVLSLCLVQQIYAIRFVALAIPAVLYLISAYHLRRLPIAFKATDAYLGILGCVFFVLPFVLIKVGAMKANFVAPPPIYILMQLALNALPEELFFRGYLQESLGNSPSTVVIVSVLFALCHSGRFLVGGDITPLLTFFPSLMMGWLYLKTSNVLP
;
A
#
# COMPACT_ATOMS: atom_id res chain seq x y z
N MET A 1 11.02 -17.73 -10.75
CA MET A 1 11.60 -16.74 -9.82
C MET A 1 12.40 -17.51 -8.78
N GLN A 2 13.71 -17.27 -8.66
CA GLN A 2 14.42 -17.77 -7.47
C GLN A 2 13.99 -16.91 -6.29
N PRO A 3 13.54 -17.52 -5.19
CA PRO A 3 12.92 -16.75 -4.14
C PRO A 3 14.01 -16.09 -3.28
N PHE A 4 13.80 -14.83 -2.90
CA PHE A 4 14.58 -14.14 -1.87
C PHE A 4 14.31 -14.83 -0.52
N ILE A 5 14.89 -16.01 -0.29
CA ILE A 5 14.66 -16.80 0.94
C ILE A 5 15.99 -16.90 1.68
N GLY A 6 16.46 -15.76 2.15
CA GLY A 6 17.45 -15.68 3.22
C GLY A 6 16.80 -15.05 4.44
N LEU A 7 17.01 -15.62 5.63
CA LEU A 7 16.63 -14.98 6.91
C LEU A 7 17.13 -13.52 6.99
N TYR A 8 18.32 -13.27 6.42
CA TYR A 8 18.92 -11.94 6.30
C TYR A 8 18.13 -10.96 5.44
N ASP A 9 17.48 -11.42 4.38
CA ASP A 9 16.67 -10.56 3.51
C ASP A 9 15.38 -10.15 4.21
N GLY A 10 14.73 -11.10 4.90
CA GLY A 10 13.56 -10.82 5.72
C GLY A 10 13.85 -9.82 6.85
N LEU A 11 14.94 -10.01 7.59
CA LEU A 11 15.36 -9.08 8.65
C LEU A 11 15.65 -7.67 8.11
N ARG A 12 16.32 -7.58 6.96
CA ARG A 12 16.58 -6.28 6.31
C ARG A 12 15.30 -5.59 5.86
N ALA A 13 14.37 -6.34 5.27
CA ALA A 13 13.08 -5.81 4.84
C ALA A 13 12.26 -5.31 6.04
N MET A 14 12.28 -6.03 7.17
CA MET A 14 11.70 -5.55 8.43
C MET A 14 12.38 -4.29 8.97
N GLY A 15 13.71 -4.18 8.87
CA GLY A 15 14.43 -2.97 9.23
C GLY A 15 13.97 -1.75 8.42
N TRP A 16 13.83 -1.89 7.10
CA TRP A 16 13.28 -0.83 6.25
C TRP A 16 11.81 -0.53 6.55
N PHE A 17 11.01 -1.54 6.85
CA PHE A 17 9.63 -1.35 7.29
C PHE A 17 9.56 -0.48 8.56
N VAL A 18 10.43 -0.71 9.55
CA VAL A 18 10.48 0.12 10.77
C VAL A 18 10.79 1.57 10.45
N VAL A 19 11.70 1.83 9.49
CA VAL A 19 12.00 3.20 9.02
C VAL A 19 10.76 3.84 8.40
N VAL A 20 10.09 3.13 7.47
CA VAL A 20 8.86 3.61 6.82
C VAL A 20 7.76 3.86 7.84
N LEU A 21 7.51 2.92 8.76
CA LEU A 21 6.53 3.06 9.82
C LEU A 21 6.81 4.31 10.67
N SER A 22 8.07 4.52 11.04
CA SER A 22 8.49 5.70 11.82
C SER A 22 8.19 7.00 11.06
N LEU A 23 8.49 7.07 9.76
CA LEU A 23 8.19 8.22 8.92
C LEU A 23 6.67 8.46 8.82
N CYS A 24 5.88 7.40 8.61
CA CYS A 24 4.42 7.48 8.57
C CYS A 24 3.83 7.99 9.89
N LEU A 25 4.29 7.46 11.02
CA LEU A 25 3.84 7.89 12.35
C LEU A 25 4.21 9.35 12.64
N VAL A 26 5.45 9.75 12.35
CA VAL A 26 5.88 11.15 12.50
C VAL A 26 5.03 12.08 11.63
N GLN A 27 4.79 11.71 10.37
CA GLN A 27 3.96 12.50 9.46
C GLN A 27 2.53 12.64 9.98
N GLN A 28 1.92 11.57 10.47
CA GLN A 28 0.52 11.56 10.90
C GLN A 28 0.30 12.21 12.27
N ILE A 29 1.25 12.05 13.21
CA ILE A 29 1.16 12.62 14.56
C ILE A 29 1.48 14.12 14.56
N TYR A 30 2.53 14.52 13.84
CA TYR A 30 3.01 15.91 13.84
C TYR A 30 2.58 16.72 12.62
N ALA A 31 1.84 16.12 11.69
CA ALA A 31 1.32 16.76 10.47
C ALA A 31 2.39 17.45 9.60
N ILE A 32 3.62 16.93 9.58
CA ILE A 32 4.75 17.54 8.86
C ILE A 32 4.64 17.27 7.36
N ARG A 33 4.29 18.30 6.59
CA ARG A 33 4.04 18.21 5.13
C ARG A 33 5.24 17.69 4.33
N PHE A 34 6.46 18.08 4.70
CA PHE A 34 7.67 17.63 4.00
C PHE A 34 7.85 16.10 4.07
N VAL A 35 7.53 15.49 5.20
CA VAL A 35 7.63 14.04 5.39
C VAL A 35 6.64 13.30 4.48
N ALA A 36 5.49 13.91 4.15
CA ALA A 36 4.53 13.32 3.24
C ALA A 36 5.08 13.13 1.81
N LEU A 37 6.03 13.97 1.37
CA LEU A 37 6.73 13.77 0.09
C LEU A 37 7.93 12.82 0.22
N ALA A 38 8.55 12.76 1.40
CA ALA A 38 9.68 11.89 1.66
C ALA A 38 9.28 10.41 1.71
N ILE A 39 8.12 10.08 2.29
CA ILE A 39 7.62 8.69 2.40
C ILE A 39 7.59 7.99 1.03
N PRO A 40 6.88 8.50 0.00
CA PRO A 40 6.83 7.81 -1.28
C PRO A 40 8.16 7.75 -2.01
N ALA A 41 9.00 8.78 -1.85
CA ALA A 41 10.37 8.74 -2.39
C ALA A 41 11.18 7.60 -1.73
N VAL A 42 11.10 7.44 -0.41
CA VAL A 42 11.78 6.37 0.33
C VAL A 42 11.25 4.99 -0.07
N LEU A 43 9.92 4.82 -0.15
CA LEU A 43 9.29 3.58 -0.60
C LEU A 43 9.81 3.18 -2.00
N TYR A 44 9.78 4.12 -2.95
CA TYR A 44 10.25 3.88 -4.30
C TYR A 44 11.76 3.57 -4.35
N LEU A 45 12.59 4.36 -3.68
CA LEU A 45 14.06 4.20 -3.71
C LEU A 45 14.52 2.88 -3.09
N ILE A 46 13.91 2.47 -1.96
CA ILE A 46 14.22 1.17 -1.34
C ILE A 46 13.88 0.04 -2.30
N SER A 47 12.70 0.08 -2.92
CA SER A 47 12.28 -0.93 -3.88
C SER A 47 13.15 -0.93 -5.12
N ALA A 48 13.45 0.23 -5.71
CA ALA A 48 14.29 0.34 -6.90
C ALA A 48 15.72 -0.17 -6.65
N TYR A 49 16.25 -0.01 -5.44
CA TYR A 49 17.58 -0.48 -5.08
C TYR A 49 17.63 -2.00 -4.84
N HIS A 50 16.62 -2.58 -4.19
CA HIS A 50 16.65 -4.01 -3.81
C HIS A 50 16.02 -4.93 -4.85
N LEU A 51 15.09 -4.44 -5.66
CA LEU A 51 14.45 -5.23 -6.70
C LEU A 51 15.37 -5.34 -7.92
N ARG A 52 15.71 -6.58 -8.30
CA ARG A 52 16.46 -6.85 -9.54
C ARG A 52 15.68 -6.44 -10.80
N ARG A 53 14.35 -6.47 -10.72
CA ARG A 53 13.43 -6.06 -11.79
C ARG A 53 12.18 -5.48 -11.15
N LEU A 54 11.70 -4.36 -11.68
CA LEU A 54 10.42 -3.80 -11.27
C LEU A 54 9.29 -4.72 -11.79
N PRO A 55 8.40 -5.24 -10.91
CA PRO A 55 7.30 -6.13 -11.27
C PRO A 55 6.13 -5.34 -11.90
N ILE A 56 6.41 -4.59 -12.96
CA ILE A 56 5.47 -3.71 -13.64
C ILE A 56 5.30 -4.23 -15.06
N ALA A 57 4.12 -4.74 -15.39
CA ALA A 57 3.74 -5.12 -16.74
C ALA A 57 2.30 -4.69 -17.00
N PHE A 58 2.07 -3.77 -17.93
CA PHE A 58 0.73 -3.28 -18.19
C PHE A 58 -0.08 -4.29 -18.99
N LYS A 59 -1.19 -4.78 -18.43
CA LYS A 59 -2.18 -5.61 -19.13
C LYS A 59 -3.58 -5.03 -18.92
N ALA A 60 -4.44 -5.12 -19.94
CA ALA A 60 -5.83 -4.68 -19.82
C ALA A 60 -6.61 -5.41 -18.71
N THR A 61 -6.22 -6.66 -18.41
CA THR A 61 -6.74 -7.44 -17.28
C THR A 61 -6.47 -6.79 -15.93
N ASP A 62 -5.36 -6.07 -15.79
CA ASP A 62 -4.96 -5.43 -14.54
C ASP A 62 -5.91 -4.27 -14.21
N ALA A 63 -6.25 -3.45 -15.21
CA ALA A 63 -7.26 -2.40 -15.07
C ALA A 63 -8.63 -2.95 -14.65
N TYR A 64 -9.04 -4.08 -15.23
CA TYR A 64 -10.30 -4.74 -14.84
C TYR A 64 -10.27 -5.21 -13.38
N LEU A 65 -9.17 -5.83 -12.94
CA LEU A 65 -9.00 -6.30 -11.56
C LEU A 65 -8.98 -5.13 -10.57
N GLY A 66 -8.29 -4.03 -10.90
CA GLY A 66 -8.28 -2.82 -10.09
C GLY A 66 -9.66 -2.17 -9.95
N ILE A 67 -10.43 -2.11 -11.05
CA ILE A 67 -11.84 -1.63 -11.01
C ILE A 67 -12.68 -2.54 -10.12
N LEU A 68 -12.55 -3.86 -10.26
CA LEU A 68 -13.27 -4.82 -9.44
C LEU A 68 -12.96 -4.63 -7.95
N GLY A 69 -11.68 -4.42 -7.62
CA GLY A 69 -11.24 -4.10 -6.26
C GLY A 69 -11.85 -2.81 -5.72
N CYS A 70 -11.91 -1.76 -6.53
CA CYS A 70 -12.59 -0.52 -6.16
C CYS A 70 -14.08 -0.76 -5.87
N VAL A 71 -14.77 -1.57 -6.67
CA VAL A 71 -16.18 -1.90 -6.47
C VAL A 71 -16.42 -2.68 -5.18
N PHE A 72 -15.53 -3.60 -4.80
CA PHE A 72 -15.73 -4.41 -3.59
C PHE A 72 -15.29 -3.72 -2.30
N PHE A 73 -14.22 -2.91 -2.33
CA PHE A 73 -13.63 -2.35 -1.11
C PHE A 73 -13.87 -0.84 -0.94
N VAL A 74 -13.80 -0.06 -2.03
CA VAL A 74 -13.91 1.40 -1.96
C VAL A 74 -15.36 1.85 -2.06
N LEU A 75 -16.14 1.28 -2.99
CA LEU A 75 -17.52 1.69 -3.23
C LEU A 75 -18.42 1.52 -2.00
N PRO A 76 -18.41 0.41 -1.24
CA PRO A 76 -19.23 0.29 -0.04
C PRO A 76 -18.91 1.37 0.98
N PHE A 77 -17.63 1.71 1.13
CA PHE A 77 -17.19 2.77 2.03
C PHE A 77 -17.72 4.16 1.61
N VAL A 78 -17.66 4.46 0.31
CA VAL A 78 -18.23 5.69 -0.26
C VAL A 78 -19.74 5.73 -0.04
N LEU A 79 -20.45 4.64 -0.31
CA LEU A 79 -21.91 4.55 -0.13
C LEU A 79 -22.33 4.76 1.32
N ILE A 80 -21.60 4.20 2.29
CA ILE A 80 -21.86 4.41 3.71
C ILE A 80 -21.64 5.89 4.09
N LYS A 81 -20.51 6.49 3.70
CA LYS A 81 -20.24 7.90 4.04
C LYS A 81 -21.25 8.85 3.40
N VAL A 82 -21.57 8.67 2.13
CA VAL A 82 -22.50 9.56 1.42
C VAL A 82 -23.93 9.31 1.86
N GLY A 83 -24.38 8.06 1.88
CA GLY A 83 -25.77 7.69 2.17
C GLY A 83 -26.12 7.75 3.66
N ALA A 84 -25.33 7.07 4.51
CA ALA A 84 -25.65 6.95 5.93
C ALA A 84 -25.14 8.16 6.74
N MET A 85 -23.93 8.66 6.44
CA MET A 85 -23.33 9.80 7.16
C MET A 85 -23.62 11.16 6.52
N LYS A 86 -24.41 11.19 5.43
CA LYS A 86 -24.79 12.41 4.70
C LYS A 86 -23.60 13.28 4.28
N ALA A 87 -22.45 12.67 4.00
CA ALA A 87 -21.29 13.39 3.51
C ALA A 87 -21.49 13.80 2.04
N ASN A 88 -20.94 14.95 1.64
CA ASN A 88 -20.92 15.35 0.24
C ASN A 88 -19.78 14.65 -0.50
N PHE A 89 -20.09 14.02 -1.63
CA PHE A 89 -19.08 13.50 -2.53
C PHE A 89 -18.60 14.59 -3.48
N VAL A 90 -17.30 14.87 -3.46
CA VAL A 90 -16.66 15.79 -4.41
C VAL A 90 -15.66 14.98 -5.21
N ALA A 91 -15.88 14.89 -6.52
CA ALA A 91 -14.96 14.20 -7.40
C ALA A 91 -13.61 14.94 -7.44
N PRO A 92 -12.48 14.27 -7.17
CA PRO A 92 -11.18 14.91 -7.28
C PRO A 92 -10.85 15.22 -8.75
N PRO A 93 -10.06 16.27 -9.02
CA PRO A 93 -9.65 16.59 -10.39
C PRO A 93 -8.76 15.47 -10.95
N PRO A 94 -8.79 15.21 -12.27
CA PRO A 94 -8.03 14.10 -12.88
C PRO A 94 -6.53 14.12 -12.55
N ILE A 95 -5.92 15.31 -12.51
CA ILE A 95 -4.51 15.46 -12.17
C ILE A 95 -4.19 14.97 -10.75
N TYR A 96 -5.11 15.17 -9.79
CA TYR A 96 -4.95 14.67 -8.44
C TYR A 96 -4.97 13.14 -8.42
N ILE A 97 -5.87 12.51 -9.18
CA ILE A 97 -5.93 11.04 -9.31
C ILE A 97 -4.60 10.51 -9.87
N LEU A 98 -4.08 11.13 -10.94
CA LEU A 98 -2.80 10.73 -11.53
C LEU A 98 -1.64 10.89 -10.54
N MET A 99 -1.62 11.98 -9.78
CA MET A 99 -0.61 12.18 -8.74
C MET A 99 -0.72 11.13 -7.62
N GLN A 100 -1.92 10.77 -7.18
CA GLN A 100 -2.12 9.71 -6.18
C GLN A 100 -1.65 8.34 -6.69
N LEU A 101 -1.94 8.02 -7.94
CA LEU A 101 -1.47 6.77 -8.56
C LEU A 101 0.05 6.73 -8.67
N ALA A 102 0.67 7.79 -9.16
CA ALA A 102 2.11 7.83 -9.42
C ALA A 102 2.95 8.02 -8.15
N LEU A 103 2.50 8.86 -7.23
CA LEU A 103 3.28 9.26 -6.06
C LEU A 103 2.90 8.49 -4.80
N ASN A 104 1.74 7.84 -4.69
CA ASN A 104 1.40 7.07 -3.49
C ASN A 104 1.19 5.59 -3.82
N ALA A 105 0.21 5.27 -4.66
CA ALA A 105 -0.18 3.88 -4.91
C ALA A 105 0.97 3.06 -5.50
N LEU A 106 1.66 3.56 -6.53
CA LEU A 106 2.75 2.82 -7.16
C LEU A 106 3.95 2.60 -6.21
N PRO A 107 4.50 3.63 -5.51
CA PRO A 107 5.54 3.41 -4.51
C PRO A 107 5.14 2.47 -3.38
N GLU A 108 3.90 2.56 -2.88
CA GLU A 108 3.38 1.67 -1.86
C GLU A 108 3.35 0.21 -2.35
N GLU A 109 2.75 -0.07 -3.50
CA GLU A 109 2.67 -1.43 -4.01
C GLU A 109 4.05 -2.01 -4.38
N LEU A 110 4.96 -1.17 -4.91
CA LEU A 110 6.36 -1.57 -5.12
C LEU A 110 7.07 -1.94 -3.83
N PHE A 111 6.83 -1.23 -2.73
CA PHE A 111 7.46 -1.52 -1.45
C PHE A 111 6.80 -2.70 -0.75
N PHE A 112 5.49 -2.67 -0.54
CA PHE A 112 4.80 -3.68 0.23
C PHE A 112 4.69 -5.02 -0.51
N ARG A 113 4.41 -5.03 -1.82
CA ARG A 113 4.29 -6.27 -2.59
C ARG A 113 5.60 -6.66 -3.24
N GLY A 114 6.15 -5.74 -4.04
CA GLY A 114 7.35 -6.00 -4.81
C GLY A 114 8.52 -6.37 -3.91
N TYR A 115 8.77 -5.59 -2.86
CA TYR A 115 9.93 -5.79 -1.99
C TYR A 115 9.62 -6.57 -0.71
N LEU A 116 8.71 -6.09 0.13
CA LEU A 116 8.49 -6.62 1.49
C LEU A 116 7.87 -8.02 1.46
N GLN A 117 6.80 -8.23 0.68
CA GLN A 117 6.15 -9.54 0.53
C GLN A 117 7.09 -10.56 -0.11
N GLU A 118 7.87 -10.19 -1.13
CA GLU A 118 8.87 -11.09 -1.72
C GLU A 118 9.98 -11.45 -0.74
N SER A 119 10.51 -10.48 0.01
CA SER A 119 11.60 -10.69 0.98
C SER A 119 11.19 -11.57 2.17
N LEU A 120 9.89 -11.67 2.43
CA LEU A 120 9.32 -12.54 3.47
C LEU A 120 8.87 -13.91 2.93
N GLY A 121 9.04 -14.18 1.63
CA GLY A 121 8.82 -15.49 1.02
C GLY A 121 7.55 -15.63 0.18
N ASN A 122 6.83 -14.54 -0.08
CA ASN A 122 5.68 -14.45 -1.02
C ASN A 122 4.71 -15.64 -0.93
N SER A 123 4.11 -15.83 0.25
CA SER A 123 3.16 -16.90 0.54
C SER A 123 1.82 -16.34 1.01
N PRO A 124 0.72 -17.13 1.07
CA PRO A 124 -0.55 -16.67 1.62
C PRO A 124 -0.44 -16.12 3.05
N SER A 125 0.41 -16.70 3.91
CA SER A 125 0.67 -16.17 5.25
C SER A 125 1.37 -14.81 5.19
N THR A 126 2.31 -14.65 4.26
CA THR A 126 3.02 -13.38 4.04
C THR A 126 2.07 -12.28 3.58
N VAL A 127 1.08 -12.59 2.73
CA VAL A 127 0.03 -11.62 2.31
C VAL A 127 -0.69 -11.05 3.52
N VAL A 128 -1.06 -11.91 4.48
CA VAL A 128 -1.72 -11.47 5.72
C VAL A 128 -0.78 -10.62 6.56
N ILE A 129 0.46 -11.07 6.78
CA ILE A 129 1.46 -10.33 7.56
C ILE A 129 1.68 -8.94 6.97
N VAL A 130 2.01 -8.84 5.69
CA VAL A 130 2.28 -7.57 5.01
C VAL A 130 1.03 -6.68 5.02
N SER A 131 -0.17 -7.23 4.97
CA SER A 131 -1.39 -6.44 5.07
C SER A 131 -1.63 -5.86 6.45
N VAL A 132 -1.28 -6.58 7.51
CA VAL A 132 -1.25 -6.02 8.87
C VAL A 132 -0.21 -4.90 8.94
N LEU A 133 1.00 -5.12 8.43
CA LEU A 133 2.07 -4.11 8.43
C LEU A 133 1.66 -2.84 7.64
N PHE A 134 0.97 -3.00 6.51
CA PHE A 134 0.43 -1.91 5.72
C PHE A 134 -0.59 -1.08 6.51
N ALA A 135 -1.53 -1.75 7.18
CA ALA A 135 -2.52 -1.09 8.03
C ALA A 135 -1.86 -0.38 9.22
N LEU A 136 -0.79 -0.95 9.80
CA LEU A 136 -0.02 -0.30 10.87
C LEU A 136 0.62 1.01 10.41
N CYS A 137 1.11 1.11 9.17
CA CYS A 137 1.59 2.38 8.62
C CYS A 137 0.52 3.47 8.57
N HIS A 138 -0.76 3.11 8.63
CA HIS A 138 -1.90 4.04 8.62
C HIS A 138 -2.49 4.30 10.02
N SER A 139 -1.87 3.77 11.07
CA SER A 139 -2.42 3.80 12.43
C SER A 139 -2.28 5.16 13.16
N GLY A 140 -1.51 6.12 12.65
CA GLY A 140 -1.25 7.38 13.36
C GLY A 140 -2.52 8.17 13.69
N ARG A 141 -3.50 8.21 12.79
CA ARG A 141 -4.81 8.84 13.06
C ARG A 141 -5.63 8.11 14.14
N PHE A 142 -5.52 6.79 14.18
CA PHE A 142 -6.12 5.99 15.25
C PHE A 142 -5.44 6.28 16.59
N LEU A 143 -4.11 6.33 16.63
CA LEU A 143 -3.34 6.59 17.84
C LEU A 143 -3.59 8.00 18.42
N VAL A 144 -3.79 9.00 17.57
CA VAL A 144 -3.99 10.39 18.01
C VAL A 144 -5.46 10.72 18.29
N GLY A 145 -6.37 10.22 17.47
CA GLY A 145 -7.77 10.66 17.46
C GLY A 145 -8.82 9.54 17.51
N GLY A 146 -8.40 8.27 17.65
CA GLY A 146 -9.31 7.12 17.69
C GLY A 146 -9.99 6.78 16.35
N ASP A 147 -9.61 7.43 15.24
CA ASP A 147 -10.20 7.16 13.92
C ASP A 147 -9.69 5.82 13.38
N ILE A 148 -10.55 4.81 13.42
CA ILE A 148 -10.28 3.46 12.91
C ILE A 148 -10.31 3.37 11.37
N THR A 149 -10.88 4.37 10.70
CA THR A 149 -11.09 4.34 9.24
C THR A 149 -9.83 3.94 8.45
N PRO A 150 -8.64 4.50 8.72
CA PRO A 150 -7.45 4.16 7.95
C PRO A 150 -6.97 2.72 8.16
N LEU A 151 -7.32 2.07 9.28
CA LEU A 151 -6.96 0.67 9.53
C LEU A 151 -7.74 -0.30 8.64
N LEU A 152 -8.88 0.13 8.08
CA LEU A 152 -9.65 -0.65 7.11
C LEU A 152 -8.89 -0.87 5.79
N THR A 153 -7.81 -0.13 5.56
CA THR A 153 -6.87 -0.37 4.44
C THR A 153 -6.24 -1.77 4.46
N PHE A 154 -6.33 -2.49 5.59
CA PHE A 154 -6.03 -3.92 5.68
C PHE A 154 -6.75 -4.75 4.60
N PHE A 155 -8.03 -4.51 4.35
CA PHE A 155 -8.84 -5.30 3.41
C PHE A 155 -8.44 -5.13 1.94
N PRO A 156 -8.35 -3.90 1.38
CA PRO A 156 -7.81 -3.74 0.04
C PRO A 156 -6.37 -4.25 -0.03
N SER A 157 -5.54 -4.07 1.01
CA SER A 157 -4.19 -4.63 1.04
C SER A 157 -4.16 -6.16 0.90
N LEU A 158 -5.09 -6.89 1.53
CA LEU A 158 -5.18 -8.35 1.37
C LEU A 158 -5.44 -8.73 -0.09
N MET A 159 -6.37 -8.02 -0.74
CA MET A 159 -6.67 -8.23 -2.15
C MET A 159 -5.43 -7.97 -3.02
N MET A 160 -4.75 -6.84 -2.82
CA MET A 160 -3.55 -6.48 -3.59
C MET A 160 -2.43 -7.51 -3.39
N GLY A 161 -2.20 -7.95 -2.16
CA GLY A 161 -1.21 -9.00 -1.86
C GLY A 161 -1.55 -10.33 -2.52
N TRP A 162 -2.84 -10.70 -2.58
CA TRP A 162 -3.30 -11.89 -3.29
C TRP A 162 -3.14 -11.75 -4.81
N LEU A 163 -3.50 -10.60 -5.38
CA LEU A 163 -3.32 -10.33 -6.81
C LEU A 163 -1.84 -10.44 -7.19
N TYR A 164 -0.96 -9.82 -6.41
CA TYR A 164 0.48 -9.93 -6.61
C TYR A 164 0.98 -11.37 -6.50
N LEU A 165 0.49 -12.16 -5.53
CA LEU A 165 0.83 -13.59 -5.40
C LEU A 165 0.45 -14.39 -6.66
N LYS A 166 -0.59 -13.98 -7.39
CA LYS A 166 -1.07 -14.65 -8.62
C LYS A 166 -0.43 -14.14 -9.90
N THR A 167 -0.08 -12.85 -9.95
CA THR A 167 0.33 -12.18 -11.18
C THR A 167 1.81 -11.85 -11.22
N SER A 168 2.47 -11.79 -10.05
CA SER A 168 3.79 -11.19 -9.84
C SER A 168 3.90 -9.78 -10.46
N ASN A 169 2.81 -9.02 -10.38
CA ASN A 169 2.64 -7.69 -10.98
C ASN A 169 1.97 -6.74 -9.98
N VAL A 170 2.48 -5.52 -9.85
CA VAL A 170 2.00 -4.52 -8.88
C VAL A 170 1.00 -3.51 -9.47
N LEU A 171 0.69 -3.61 -10.76
CA LEU A 171 -0.24 -2.71 -11.44
C LEU A 171 -1.74 -3.01 -11.26
N PRO A 172 -2.21 -4.27 -11.16
CA PRO A 172 -3.62 -4.55 -10.89
C PRO A 172 -4.05 -3.94 -9.56
#